data_AF-A0A955RU07-F1
#
_entry.id   AF-A0A955RU07-F1
#
_cell.length_a   1.000
_cell.length_b   1.000
_cell.length_c   1.000
_cell.angle_alpha   90.00
_cell.angle_beta   90.00
_cell.angle_gamma   90.00
#
_symmetry.space_group_name_H-M   'P 1'
#
loop_
_entity.id
_entity.type
_entity.pdbx_description
1 polymer ?
#
loop_
_entity_poly.entity_id
_entity_poly.type
_entity_poly.pdbx_seq_one_letter_code
_entity_poly.pdbx_strand_id
1 'polypeptide(L)'
;MSQSLSVRKDVWGDATTGKLGMWLFILIDGLSFGTLLIGGAALRAGAASWPEPGTVLNIPLTAFNTFLLICTSFTMVMALNSVQRDDQKGLVKFLLLTMLGGMIFLGIQVYEYTHFIMGSEHLGEQLAKAGMSGTKFLTTSSVYAGAFYVTTCYHGLHVFSGVIYIFCILMAAMRGRYSSQDYDKVEILGLYWHFVDLIWILVFTVIYLI
;
A
#
# COMPACT_ATOMS: atom_id res chain seq x y z
N MET A 1 -36.12 -41.54 -14.97
CA MET A 1 -35.58 -40.27 -15.50
C MET A 1 -35.12 -39.41 -14.32
N SER A 2 -33.83 -39.42 -14.01
CA SER A 2 -33.21 -38.53 -13.02
C SER A 2 -32.32 -37.58 -13.81
N GLN A 3 -32.87 -36.43 -14.22
CA GLN A 3 -32.07 -35.36 -14.81
C GLN A 3 -31.24 -34.73 -13.69
N SER A 4 -29.93 -35.01 -13.68
CA SER A 4 -28.97 -34.25 -12.89
C SER A 4 -28.92 -32.83 -13.45
N LEU A 5 -29.41 -31.86 -12.68
CA LEU A 5 -29.25 -30.44 -12.95
C LEU A 5 -27.75 -30.13 -12.98
N SER A 6 -27.17 -30.01 -14.18
CA SER A 6 -25.85 -29.44 -14.35
C SER A 6 -25.96 -27.95 -14.02
N VAL A 7 -25.44 -27.55 -12.86
CA VAL A 7 -25.26 -26.15 -12.52
C VAL A 7 -24.41 -25.53 -13.63
N ARG A 8 -25.04 -24.71 -14.46
CA ARG A 8 -24.38 -23.97 -15.52
C ARG A 8 -23.37 -23.04 -14.85
N LYS A 9 -22.07 -23.30 -15.02
CA LYS A 9 -21.04 -22.30 -14.72
C LYS A 9 -21.42 -21.01 -15.43
N ASP A 10 -21.67 -20.01 -14.64
CA ASP A 10 -22.04 -18.67 -15.05
C ASP A 10 -20.94 -18.06 -15.92
N VAL A 11 -21.35 -17.38 -16.99
CA VAL A 11 -20.44 -16.73 -17.95
C VAL A 11 -19.64 -15.59 -17.29
N TRP A 12 -20.10 -15.15 -16.12
CA TRP A 12 -19.56 -14.02 -15.35
C TRP A 12 -18.65 -14.45 -14.19
N GLY A 13 -18.46 -15.76 -13.99
CA GLY A 13 -17.64 -16.34 -12.94
C GLY A 13 -18.34 -16.41 -11.58
N ASP A 14 -18.24 -17.58 -10.95
CA ASP A 14 -18.83 -17.81 -9.62
C ASP A 14 -18.26 -16.81 -8.60
N ALA A 15 -19.13 -16.01 -7.99
CA ALA A 15 -18.79 -15.13 -6.89
C ALA A 15 -18.54 -15.96 -5.62
N THR A 16 -17.35 -16.55 -5.51
CA THR A 16 -16.94 -17.29 -4.32
C THR A 16 -17.04 -16.41 -3.08
N THR A 17 -17.47 -16.98 -1.96
CA THR A 17 -17.66 -16.26 -0.69
C THR A 17 -16.42 -15.45 -0.27
N GLY A 18 -15.22 -15.95 -0.58
CA GLY A 18 -13.96 -15.25 -0.35
C GLY A 18 -13.79 -13.99 -1.19
N LYS A 19 -14.18 -14.00 -2.47
CA LYS A 19 -14.13 -12.82 -3.36
C LYS A 19 -15.11 -11.75 -2.90
N LEU A 20 -16.34 -12.15 -2.56
CA LEU A 20 -17.35 -11.22 -2.02
C LEU A 20 -16.87 -10.57 -0.71
N GLY A 21 -16.29 -11.36 0.20
CA GLY A 21 -15.71 -10.85 1.45
C GLY A 21 -14.57 -9.87 1.21
N MET A 22 -13.69 -10.15 0.24
CA MET A 22 -12.59 -9.27 -0.15
C MET A 22 -13.09 -7.94 -0.71
N TRP A 23 -14.09 -7.96 -1.59
CA TRP A 23 -14.69 -6.75 -2.14
C TRP A 23 -15.35 -5.89 -1.07
N LEU A 24 -16.09 -6.52 -0.14
CA LEU A 24 -16.68 -5.80 0.99
C LEU A 24 -15.61 -5.17 1.88
N PHE A 25 -14.53 -5.90 2.18
CA PHE A 25 -13.40 -5.38 2.94
C PHE A 25 -12.77 -4.17 2.23
N ILE A 26 -12.48 -4.28 0.93
CA ILE A 26 -11.92 -3.19 0.12
C ILE A 26 -12.81 -1.95 0.15
N LEU A 27 -14.12 -2.13 0.07
CA LEU A 27 -15.06 -1.02 0.10
C LEU A 27 -15.03 -0.29 1.46
N ILE A 28 -15.07 -1.04 2.57
CA ILE A 28 -15.05 -0.47 3.92
C ILE A 28 -13.71 0.23 4.20
N ASP A 29 -12.61 -0.40 3.81
CA ASP A 29 -11.28 0.18 4.00
C ASP A 29 -11.07 1.40 3.11
N GLY A 30 -11.59 1.37 1.87
CA GLY A 30 -11.61 2.51 0.97
C GLY A 30 -12.36 3.72 1.54
N LEU A 31 -13.47 3.51 2.26
CA LEU A 31 -14.18 4.57 2.97
C LEU A 31 -13.37 5.13 4.15
N SER A 32 -12.60 4.28 4.84
CA SER A 32 -11.71 4.71 5.94
C SER A 32 -10.58 5.61 5.40
N PHE A 33 -9.93 5.22 4.31
CA PHE A 33 -8.97 6.07 3.60
C PHE A 33 -9.60 7.35 3.05
N GLY A 34 -10.80 7.25 2.46
CA GLY A 34 -11.55 8.41 1.97
C GLY A 34 -11.80 9.44 3.08
N THR A 35 -12.13 8.98 4.28
CA THR A 35 -12.32 9.85 5.45
C THR A 35 -11.02 10.55 5.86
N LEU A 36 -9.90 9.82 5.89
CA LEU A 36 -8.58 10.40 6.21
C LEU A 36 -8.13 11.44 5.17
N LEU A 37 -8.33 11.15 3.88
CA LEU A 37 -7.96 12.05 2.80
C LEU A 37 -8.83 13.31 2.76
N ILE A 38 -10.16 13.17 2.88
CA ILE A 38 -11.09 14.31 2.94
C ILE A 38 -10.83 15.14 4.20
N GLY A 39 -10.59 14.49 5.34
CA GLY A 39 -10.21 15.15 6.59
C GLY A 39 -8.92 15.96 6.43
N GLY A 40 -7.88 15.36 5.85
CA GLY A 40 -6.61 16.06 5.54
C GLY A 40 -6.81 17.26 4.61
N ALA A 41 -7.61 17.10 3.55
CA ALA A 41 -7.92 18.18 2.61
C ALA A 41 -8.73 19.31 3.26
N ALA A 42 -9.69 18.99 4.13
CA ALA A 42 -10.46 19.98 4.88
C ALA A 42 -9.58 20.77 5.86
N LEU A 43 -8.66 20.09 6.54
CA LEU A 43 -7.68 20.73 7.43
C LEU A 43 -6.74 21.65 6.65
N ARG A 44 -6.36 21.28 5.42
CA ARG A 44 -5.60 22.15 4.50
C ARG A 44 -6.38 23.39 4.11
N ALA A 45 -7.64 23.25 3.70
CA ALA A 45 -8.49 24.36 3.30
C ALA A 45 -8.75 25.37 4.44
N GLY A 46 -8.75 24.92 5.69
CA GLY A 46 -8.96 25.75 6.87
C GLY A 46 -7.69 26.34 7.49
N ALA A 47 -6.49 25.97 7.03
CA ALA A 47 -5.23 26.41 7.63
C ALA A 47 -4.76 27.76 7.05
N ALA A 48 -4.41 28.71 7.92
CA ALA A 48 -3.91 30.04 7.52
C ALA A 48 -2.50 29.99 6.89
N SER A 49 -1.73 28.95 7.17
CA SER A 49 -0.42 28.70 6.57
C SER A 49 -0.20 27.20 6.43
N TRP A 50 0.27 26.75 5.26
CA TRP A 50 0.58 25.35 4.97
C TRP A 50 1.98 25.27 4.35
N PRO A 51 2.82 24.28 4.70
CA PRO A 51 4.15 24.15 4.12
C PRO A 51 4.10 24.00 2.60
N GLU A 52 4.98 24.68 1.87
CA GLU A 52 5.06 24.53 0.42
C GLU A 52 5.56 23.11 0.04
N PRO A 53 4.95 22.47 -0.98
CA PRO A 53 5.39 21.17 -1.48
C PRO A 53 6.89 21.17 -1.81
N GLY A 54 7.63 20.19 -1.30
CA GLY A 54 9.06 20.01 -1.58
C GLY A 54 10.05 20.72 -0.66
N THR A 55 9.57 21.54 0.28
CA THR A 55 10.45 22.18 1.30
C THR A 55 10.76 21.26 2.49
N VAL A 56 9.85 20.32 2.78
CA VAL A 56 9.95 19.38 3.91
C VAL A 56 10.04 17.92 3.46
N LEU A 57 9.50 17.59 2.28
CA LEU A 57 9.39 16.21 1.77
C LEU A 57 10.29 15.97 0.55
N ASN A 58 10.97 14.82 0.52
CA ASN A 58 11.86 14.43 -0.58
C ASN A 58 11.07 13.87 -1.77
N ILE A 59 10.47 14.75 -2.57
CA ILE A 59 9.63 14.40 -3.74
C ILE A 59 10.30 13.37 -4.68
N PRO A 60 11.61 13.47 -5.03
CA PRO A 60 12.23 12.49 -5.94
C PRO A 60 12.29 11.07 -5.36
N LEU A 61 12.57 10.95 -4.05
CA LEU A 61 12.66 9.66 -3.37
C LEU A 61 11.28 9.02 -3.26
N THR A 62 10.28 9.81 -2.85
CA THR A 62 8.90 9.33 -2.74
C THR A 62 8.30 9.01 -4.12
N ALA A 63 8.60 9.79 -5.16
CA ALA A 63 8.15 9.51 -6.53
C ALA A 63 8.74 8.21 -7.08
N PHE A 64 10.03 7.95 -6.81
CA PHE A 64 10.65 6.66 -7.11
C PHE A 64 9.97 5.51 -6.36
N ASN A 65 9.61 5.73 -5.09
CA ASN A 65 8.90 4.75 -4.27
C ASN A 65 7.51 4.40 -4.84
N THR A 66 6.76 5.42 -5.27
CA THR A 66 5.46 5.24 -5.93
C THR A 66 5.60 4.51 -7.27
N PHE A 67 6.61 4.86 -8.08
CA PHE A 67 6.91 4.15 -9.33
C PHE A 67 7.20 2.66 -9.06
N LEU A 68 7.99 2.37 -8.03
CA LEU A 68 8.32 1.01 -7.62
C LEU A 68 7.07 0.23 -7.22
N LEU A 69 6.14 0.81 -6.47
CA LEU A 69 4.86 0.16 -6.14
C LEU A 69 4.02 -0.18 -7.37
N ILE A 70 3.91 0.75 -8.33
CA ILE A 70 3.19 0.49 -9.59
C ILE A 70 3.82 -0.70 -10.34
N CYS A 71 5.16 -0.78 -10.35
CA CYS A 71 5.85 -1.96 -10.90
C CYS A 71 5.51 -3.25 -10.15
N THR A 72 5.36 -3.22 -8.81
CA THR A 72 4.94 -4.40 -8.05
C THR A 72 3.50 -4.83 -8.34
N SER A 73 2.63 -3.86 -8.65
CA SER A 73 1.27 -4.10 -9.15
C SER A 73 1.33 -4.92 -10.43
N PHE A 74 2.14 -4.49 -11.39
CA PHE A 74 2.34 -5.23 -12.65
C PHE A 74 2.90 -6.64 -12.42
N THR A 75 3.88 -6.81 -11.52
CA THR A 75 4.41 -8.15 -11.21
C THR A 75 3.34 -9.05 -10.56
N MET A 76 2.42 -8.50 -9.78
CA MET A 76 1.32 -9.27 -9.19
C MET A 76 0.35 -9.80 -10.26
N VAL A 77 0.02 -9.00 -11.29
CA VAL A 77 -0.79 -9.48 -12.43
C VAL A 77 -0.07 -10.60 -13.18
N MET A 78 1.24 -10.46 -13.38
CA MET A 78 2.05 -11.49 -14.01
C MET A 78 2.09 -12.79 -13.19
N ALA A 79 2.11 -12.70 -11.86
CA ALA A 79 2.00 -13.86 -10.97
C ALA A 79 0.67 -14.61 -11.16
N LEU A 80 -0.44 -13.86 -11.26
CA LEU A 80 -1.77 -14.43 -11.51
C LEU A 80 -1.85 -15.11 -12.88
N ASN A 81 -1.32 -14.48 -13.93
CA ASN A 81 -1.26 -15.07 -15.27
C ASN A 81 -0.39 -16.34 -15.31
N SER A 82 0.70 -16.39 -14.54
CA SER A 82 1.53 -17.59 -14.43
C SER A 82 0.79 -18.77 -13.79
N VAL A 83 0.05 -18.55 -12.70
CA VAL A 83 -0.72 -19.64 -12.06
C VAL A 83 -1.87 -20.13 -12.92
N GLN A 84 -2.51 -19.24 -13.69
CA GLN A 84 -3.55 -19.61 -14.66
C GLN A 84 -3.02 -20.51 -15.79
N ARG A 85 -1.72 -20.43 -16.09
CA ARG A 85 -1.03 -21.28 -17.08
C ARG A 85 -0.33 -22.50 -16.45
N ASP A 86 -0.63 -22.81 -15.19
CA ASP A 86 0.05 -23.85 -14.39
C ASP A 86 1.58 -23.67 -14.27
N ASP A 87 2.11 -22.48 -14.54
CA ASP A 87 3.53 -22.16 -14.39
C ASP A 87 3.86 -21.76 -12.94
N GLN A 88 4.16 -22.77 -12.12
CA GLN A 88 4.55 -22.59 -10.71
C GLN A 88 5.84 -21.78 -10.54
N LYS A 89 6.80 -21.93 -11.46
CA LYS A 89 8.08 -21.22 -11.37
C LYS A 89 7.87 -19.73 -11.64
N GLY A 90 7.04 -19.41 -12.62
CA GLY A 90 6.58 -18.05 -12.90
C GLY A 90 5.87 -17.43 -11.70
N LEU A 91 4.89 -18.15 -11.12
CA LEU A 91 4.14 -17.71 -9.94
C LEU A 91 5.09 -17.32 -8.78
N VAL A 92 5.99 -18.23 -8.39
CA VAL A 92 6.94 -18.00 -7.28
C VAL A 92 7.86 -16.82 -7.59
N LYS A 93 8.40 -16.74 -8.81
CA LYS A 93 9.29 -15.64 -9.21
C LYS A 93 8.59 -14.28 -9.11
N PHE A 94 7.38 -14.15 -9.65
CA PHE A 94 6.66 -12.89 -9.66
C PHE A 94 6.15 -12.49 -8.27
N LEU A 95 5.65 -13.44 -7.46
CA LEU A 95 5.29 -13.17 -6.06
C LEU A 95 6.50 -12.71 -5.24
N LEU A 96 7.68 -13.30 -5.46
CA LEU A 96 8.91 -12.89 -4.79
C LEU A 96 9.30 -11.45 -5.20
N LEU A 97 9.20 -11.11 -6.48
CA LEU A 97 9.45 -9.73 -6.96
C LEU A 97 8.48 -8.73 -6.32
N THR A 98 7.19 -9.05 -6.26
CA THR A 98 6.18 -8.21 -5.60
C THR A 98 6.50 -8.02 -4.11
N MET A 99 6.87 -9.10 -3.41
CA MET A 99 7.25 -9.05 -1.99
C MET A 99 8.50 -8.19 -1.75
N LEU A 100 9.55 -8.36 -2.58
CA LEU A 100 10.76 -7.55 -2.50
C LEU A 100 10.47 -6.07 -2.70
N GLY A 101 9.65 -5.73 -3.70
CA GLY A 101 9.28 -4.34 -3.93
C GLY A 101 8.48 -3.75 -2.76
N GLY A 102 7.53 -4.50 -2.19
CA GLY A 102 6.82 -4.10 -0.98
C GLY A 102 7.73 -3.88 0.24
N MET A 103 8.76 -4.72 0.42
CA MET A 103 9.74 -4.54 1.48
C MET A 103 10.64 -3.32 1.25
N ILE A 104 11.07 -3.07 0.02
CA ILE A 104 11.82 -1.87 -0.35
C ILE A 104 10.98 -0.62 -0.06
N PHE A 105 9.69 -0.65 -0.42
CA PHE A 105 8.76 0.43 -0.13
C PHE A 105 8.67 0.75 1.36
N LEU A 106 8.49 -0.27 2.20
CA LEU A 106 8.46 -0.09 3.65
C LEU A 106 9.79 0.42 4.20
N GLY A 107 10.91 -0.06 3.65
CA GLY A 107 12.25 0.41 4.03
C GLY A 107 12.45 1.89 3.72
N ILE A 108 12.03 2.35 2.54
CA ILE A 108 12.06 3.77 2.16
C ILE A 108 11.14 4.58 3.08
N GLN A 109 9.94 4.08 3.40
CA GLN A 109 9.01 4.76 4.30
C GLN A 109 9.58 4.94 5.71
N VAL A 110 10.22 3.90 6.25
CA VAL A 110 10.91 3.97 7.56
C VAL A 110 12.10 4.93 7.48
N TYR A 111 12.85 4.93 6.38
CA TYR A 111 13.92 5.89 6.17
C TYR A 111 13.40 7.33 6.16
N GLU A 112 12.32 7.64 5.44
CA GLU A 112 11.69 8.96 5.46
C GLU A 112 11.26 9.34 6.88
N TYR A 113 10.60 8.44 7.61
CA TYR A 113 10.16 8.71 8.98
C TYR A 113 11.31 8.95 9.94
N THR A 114 12.35 8.12 9.90
CA THR A 114 13.55 8.31 10.74
C THR A 114 14.28 9.59 10.38
N HIS A 115 14.35 9.96 9.10
CA HIS A 115 14.91 11.24 8.68
C HIS A 115 14.12 12.43 9.24
N PHE A 116 12.78 12.36 9.25
CA PHE A 116 11.92 13.39 9.83
C PHE A 116 11.99 13.44 11.36
N ILE A 117 12.08 12.29 12.04
CA ILE A 117 12.08 12.20 13.51
C ILE A 117 13.47 12.50 14.10
N MET A 118 14.54 11.99 13.49
CA MET A 118 15.90 12.14 14.04
C MET A 118 16.50 13.49 13.69
N GLY A 119 16.21 14.03 12.50
CA GLY A 119 16.75 15.32 12.04
C GLY A 119 18.27 15.32 11.88
N SER A 120 18.75 15.72 10.71
CA SER A 120 20.18 15.98 10.49
C SER A 120 20.76 16.90 11.59
N GLU A 121 21.96 16.57 12.09
CA GLU A 121 22.69 17.38 13.09
C GLU A 121 22.74 18.87 12.72
N HIS A 122 22.77 19.20 11.42
CA HIS A 122 22.78 20.59 10.92
C HIS A 122 21.50 21.37 11.21
N LEU A 123 20.33 20.71 11.26
CA LEU A 123 19.04 21.34 11.53
C LEU A 123 18.83 21.41 13.05
N GLY A 124 19.39 20.44 13.79
CA GLY A 124 19.68 20.41 15.22
C GLY A 124 20.07 21.77 15.77
N GLU A 125 21.21 22.26 15.28
CA GLU A 125 21.88 23.47 15.73
C GLU A 125 21.14 24.78 15.37
N GLN A 126 20.50 24.85 14.19
CA GLN A 126 19.78 26.06 13.76
C GLN A 126 18.49 26.31 14.56
N LEU A 127 17.77 25.25 14.95
CA LEU A 127 16.57 25.37 15.79
C LEU A 127 16.91 25.51 17.29
N ALA A 128 18.07 25.02 17.74
CA ALA A 128 18.60 25.34 19.07
C ALA A 128 18.90 26.85 19.21
N LYS A 129 19.44 27.48 18.16
CA LYS A 129 19.61 28.95 18.08
C LYS A 129 18.28 29.73 18.02
N ALA A 130 17.19 29.09 17.58
CA ALA A 130 15.84 29.65 17.57
C ALA A 130 15.04 29.37 18.87
N GLY A 131 15.68 28.83 19.92
CA GLY A 131 15.06 28.61 21.23
C GLY A 131 14.09 27.42 21.32
N MET A 132 14.02 26.59 20.28
CA MET A 132 13.17 25.40 20.25
C MET A 132 14.01 24.13 20.44
N SER A 133 14.15 23.70 21.69
CA SER A 133 14.91 22.52 22.08
C SER A 133 13.98 21.37 22.47
N GLY A 134 14.06 20.25 21.75
CA GLY A 134 13.38 18.98 22.07
C GLY A 134 12.55 18.38 20.93
N THR A 135 13.11 17.36 20.26
CA THR A 135 12.42 16.37 19.37
C THR A 135 11.55 16.92 18.23
N LYS A 136 12.18 17.30 17.12
CA LYS A 136 11.54 17.84 15.92
C LYS A 136 10.62 16.80 15.26
N PHE A 137 9.49 17.28 14.74
CA PHE A 137 8.41 16.55 14.07
C PHE A 137 7.36 15.86 14.98
N LEU A 138 7.70 15.29 16.14
CA LEU A 138 6.67 14.77 17.07
C LEU A 138 6.06 15.86 18.00
N THR A 139 6.80 16.93 18.30
CA THR A 139 6.33 18.03 19.18
C THR A 139 6.00 19.34 18.45
N THR A 140 6.23 19.45 17.14
CA THR A 140 5.74 20.60 16.38
C THR A 140 4.25 20.44 16.11
N SER A 141 3.48 21.25 16.82
CA SER A 141 2.03 21.42 16.83
C SER A 141 1.45 21.86 15.48
N SER A 142 1.79 21.19 14.38
CA SER A 142 1.24 21.47 13.05
C SER A 142 0.25 20.38 12.67
N VAL A 143 -0.97 20.82 12.33
CA VAL A 143 -2.07 19.96 11.88
C VAL A 143 -1.66 19.13 10.65
N TYR A 144 -0.72 19.66 9.85
CA TYR A 144 -0.13 18.98 8.69
C TYR A 144 0.62 17.69 9.06
N ALA A 145 1.53 17.75 10.04
CA ALA A 145 2.34 16.59 10.43
C ALA A 145 1.47 15.45 10.98
N GLY A 146 0.43 15.77 11.75
CA GLY A 146 -0.54 14.81 12.25
C GLY A 146 -1.33 14.13 11.12
N ALA A 147 -1.87 14.90 10.18
CA ALA A 147 -2.60 14.37 9.03
C ALA A 147 -1.69 13.51 8.13
N PHE A 148 -0.45 13.95 7.91
CA PHE A 148 0.58 13.22 7.17
C PHE A 148 0.84 11.85 7.80
N TYR A 149 1.23 11.81 9.08
CA TYR A 149 1.63 10.55 9.72
C TYR A 149 0.46 9.60 9.91
N VAL A 150 -0.72 10.08 10.31
CA VAL A 150 -1.88 9.18 10.48
C VAL A 150 -2.23 8.52 9.15
N THR A 151 -2.27 9.29 8.06
CA THR A 151 -2.62 8.76 6.73
C THR A 151 -1.55 7.80 6.21
N THR A 152 -0.28 8.20 6.28
CA THR A 152 0.85 7.41 5.73
C THR A 152 1.19 6.19 6.59
N CYS A 153 1.08 6.26 7.93
CA CYS A 153 1.24 5.09 8.81
C CYS A 153 0.08 4.11 8.64
N TYR A 154 -1.16 4.59 8.53
CA TYR A 154 -2.31 3.73 8.26
C TYR A 154 -2.09 2.96 6.95
N HIS A 155 -1.64 3.64 5.89
CA HIS A 155 -1.24 2.99 4.64
C HIS A 155 -0.07 2.00 4.82
N GLY A 156 1.00 2.41 5.51
CA GLY A 156 2.18 1.56 5.75
C GLY A 156 1.83 0.25 6.46
N LEU A 157 0.87 0.27 7.39
CA LEU A 157 0.36 -0.94 8.04
C LEU A 157 -0.36 -1.87 7.05
N HIS A 158 -1.11 -1.31 6.09
CA HIS A 158 -1.75 -2.10 5.04
C HIS A 158 -0.69 -2.73 4.13
N VAL A 159 0.31 -1.98 3.67
CA VAL A 159 1.42 -2.56 2.88
C VAL A 159 2.14 -3.66 3.67
N PHE A 160 2.43 -3.44 4.95
CA PHE A 160 3.07 -4.45 5.81
C PHE A 160 2.24 -5.74 5.94
N SER A 161 0.93 -5.61 6.20
CA SER A 161 0.04 -6.78 6.25
C SER A 161 -0.09 -7.47 4.89
N GLY A 162 -0.06 -6.71 3.79
CA GLY A 162 0.04 -7.24 2.43
C GLY A 162 1.31 -8.05 2.18
N VAL A 163 2.47 -7.55 2.61
CA VAL A 163 3.75 -8.27 2.48
C VAL A 163 3.72 -9.59 3.25
N ILE A 164 3.15 -9.60 4.46
CA ILE A 164 2.93 -10.83 5.23
C ILE A 164 1.98 -11.78 4.48
N TYR A 165 0.92 -11.25 3.89
CA TYR A 165 -0.03 -12.07 3.13
C TYR A 165 0.63 -12.69 1.89
N ILE A 166 1.41 -11.91 1.11
CA ILE A 166 2.21 -12.43 0.00
C ILE A 166 3.17 -13.51 0.49
N PHE A 167 3.87 -13.28 1.60
CA PHE A 167 4.80 -14.26 2.15
C PHE A 167 4.13 -15.61 2.47
N CYS A 168 2.94 -15.59 3.08
CA CYS A 168 2.16 -16.79 3.35
C CYS A 168 1.77 -17.55 2.07
N ILE A 169 1.31 -16.83 1.05
CA ILE A 169 0.95 -17.41 -0.25
C ILE A 169 2.20 -17.92 -0.99
N LEU A 170 3.31 -17.19 -0.94
CA LEU A 170 4.59 -17.58 -1.54
C LEU A 170 5.08 -18.91 -0.95
N MET A 171 5.04 -19.07 0.38
CA MET A 171 5.39 -20.32 1.06
C MET A 171 4.50 -21.50 0.63
N ALA A 172 3.21 -21.25 0.41
CA ALA A 172 2.29 -22.27 -0.11
C ALA A 172 2.53 -22.57 -1.60
N ALA A 173 2.89 -21.56 -2.40
CA ALA A 173 3.23 -21.70 -3.82
C ALA A 173 4.52 -22.48 -4.03
N MET A 174 5.54 -22.27 -3.19
CA MET A 174 6.78 -23.06 -3.21
C MET A 174 6.54 -24.54 -2.89
N ARG A 175 5.47 -24.86 -2.16
CA ARG A 175 5.03 -26.25 -1.89
C ARG A 175 4.16 -26.83 -3.00
N GLY A 176 3.93 -26.10 -4.10
CA GLY A 176 3.12 -26.53 -5.24
C GLY A 176 1.63 -26.65 -4.94
N ARG A 177 1.12 -25.89 -3.96
CA ARG A 177 -0.30 -25.99 -3.53
C ARG A 177 -1.30 -25.29 -4.44
N TYR A 178 -0.85 -24.52 -5.42
CA TYR A 178 -1.72 -23.79 -6.34
C TYR A 178 -1.62 -24.40 -7.73
N SER A 179 -2.72 -24.39 -8.47
CA SER A 179 -2.82 -24.85 -9.86
C SER A 179 -3.89 -24.02 -10.56
N SER A 180 -4.04 -24.14 -11.88
CA SER A 180 -5.05 -23.45 -12.69
C SER A 180 -6.50 -23.67 -12.24
N GLN A 181 -6.76 -24.68 -11.41
CA GLN A 181 -8.08 -24.95 -10.83
C GLN A 181 -8.33 -24.27 -9.48
N ASP A 182 -7.26 -23.89 -8.75
CA ASP A 182 -7.31 -23.40 -7.36
C ASP A 182 -6.50 -22.08 -7.19
N TYR A 183 -6.64 -21.13 -8.12
CA TYR A 183 -5.93 -19.84 -8.07
C TYR A 183 -6.70 -18.72 -7.34
N ASP A 184 -7.93 -18.99 -6.88
CA ASP A 184 -8.80 -18.00 -6.21
C ASP A 184 -8.09 -17.23 -5.09
N LYS A 185 -7.23 -17.90 -4.31
CA LYS A 185 -6.48 -17.26 -3.22
C LYS A 185 -5.42 -16.27 -3.73
N VAL A 186 -4.79 -16.56 -4.87
CA VAL A 186 -3.80 -15.69 -5.51
C VAL A 186 -4.51 -14.49 -6.14
N GLU A 187 -5.70 -14.68 -6.69
CA GLU A 187 -6.54 -13.59 -7.22
C GLU A 187 -7.01 -12.65 -6.10
N ILE A 188 -7.53 -13.19 -4.99
CA ILE A 188 -7.93 -12.41 -3.81
C ILE A 188 -6.76 -11.60 -3.26
N LEU A 189 -5.56 -12.21 -3.18
CA LEU A 189 -4.33 -11.52 -2.82
C LEU A 189 -4.02 -10.36 -3.80
N GLY A 190 -4.17 -10.61 -5.11
CA GLY A 190 -3.96 -9.61 -6.14
C GLY A 190 -4.90 -8.41 -5.99
N LEU A 191 -6.19 -8.65 -5.77
CA LEU A 191 -7.18 -7.61 -5.52
C LEU A 191 -6.79 -6.72 -4.33
N TYR A 192 -6.35 -7.34 -3.22
CA TYR A 192 -5.86 -6.60 -2.06
C TYR A 192 -4.63 -5.74 -2.39
N TRP A 193 -3.63 -6.32 -3.05
CA TRP A 193 -2.38 -5.61 -3.38
C TRP A 193 -2.63 -4.43 -4.33
N HIS A 194 -3.45 -4.62 -5.36
CA HIS A 194 -3.84 -3.56 -6.28
C HIS A 194 -4.60 -2.42 -5.60
N PHE A 195 -5.48 -2.76 -4.66
CA PHE A 195 -6.19 -1.75 -3.89
C PHE A 195 -5.23 -0.90 -3.04
N VAL A 196 -4.29 -1.54 -2.34
CA VAL A 196 -3.29 -0.82 -1.54
C VAL A 196 -2.45 0.11 -2.42
N ASP A 197 -1.98 -0.36 -3.58
CA ASP A 197 -1.24 0.45 -4.56
C ASP A 197 -2.05 1.66 -5.05
N LEU A 198 -3.32 1.47 -5.43
CA LEU A 198 -4.20 2.55 -5.87
C LEU A 198 -4.37 3.64 -4.80
N ILE A 199 -4.58 3.24 -3.54
CA ILE A 199 -4.69 4.18 -2.42
C ILE A 199 -3.40 4.98 -2.24
N TRP A 200 -2.22 4.36 -2.39
CA TRP A 200 -0.95 5.07 -2.28
C TRP A 200 -0.83 6.19 -3.32
N ILE A 201 -1.24 5.96 -4.56
CA ILE A 201 -1.22 6.98 -5.62
C ILE A 201 -2.08 8.19 -5.22
N LEU A 202 -3.25 7.95 -4.60
CA LEU A 202 -4.10 9.03 -4.08
C LEU A 202 -3.47 9.76 -2.90
N VAL A 203 -2.90 9.02 -1.94
CA VAL A 203 -2.19 9.59 -0.77
C VAL A 203 -1.02 10.45 -1.22
N PHE A 204 -0.18 9.95 -2.13
CA PHE A 204 0.94 10.68 -2.69
C PHE A 204 0.47 11.97 -3.39
N THR A 205 -0.58 11.89 -4.19
CA THR A 205 -1.12 13.08 -4.89
C THR A 205 -1.66 14.13 -3.92
N VAL A 206 -2.45 13.73 -2.92
CA VAL A 206 -3.12 14.67 -2.01
C VAL A 206 -2.20 15.22 -0.91
N ILE A 207 -1.24 14.42 -0.42
CA ILE A 207 -0.42 14.79 0.74
C ILE A 207 0.97 15.32 0.36
N TYR A 208 1.57 14.77 -0.71
CA TYR A 208 2.92 15.17 -1.13
C TYR A 208 2.92 16.24 -2.24
N LEU A 209 1.92 16.27 -3.13
CA LEU A 209 1.87 17.21 -4.25
C LEU A 209 0.94 18.40 -4.03
N ILE A 210 -0.18 18.21 -3.34
CA ILE A 210 -1.23 19.23 -3.13
C ILE A 210 -1.10 19.85 -1.75
#